data_AF-A0A839JNP1-F1
#
_entry.id   AF-A0A839JNP1-F1
#
_cell.length_a   1.000
_cell.length_b   1.000
_cell.length_c   1.000
_cell.angle_alpha   90.00
_cell.angle_beta   90.00
_cell.angle_gamma   90.00
#
_symmetry.space_group_name_H-M   'P 1'
#
loop_
_entity.id
_entity.type
_entity.pdbx_description
1 polymer ?
#
loop_
_entity_poly.entity_id
_entity_poly.type
_entity_poly.pdbx_seq_one_letter_code
_entity_poly.pdbx_strand_id
1 'polypeptide(L)'
;MVGHDYLLNQRVAKLVSDESQAYVYFLFRSKTMKDRMVGISKGTAQKNLSPIETGKLKIKIPPTNIMSQFEESAMDLLNMIVSNNEQTQDLTSLRDSLLPKLISGKIEI
;
A
#
# COMPACT_ATOMS: atom_id res chain seq x y z
N MET A 1 -15.04 -1.89 -0.69
CA MET A 1 -13.90 -2.79 -1.02
C MET A 1 -12.76 -1.90 -1.54
N VAL A 2 -11.70 -1.73 -0.75
CA VAL A 2 -10.64 -0.73 -1.05
C VAL A 2 -9.86 -1.12 -2.31
N GLY A 3 -9.39 -0.12 -3.07
CA GLY A 3 -8.51 -0.33 -4.23
C GLY A 3 -9.18 -0.76 -5.55
N HIS A 4 -10.51 -0.67 -5.68
CA HIS A 4 -11.23 -1.08 -6.90
C HIS A 4 -11.50 0.08 -7.88
N ASP A 5 -11.90 1.24 -7.38
CA ASP A 5 -12.32 2.38 -8.20
C ASP A 5 -11.25 3.49 -8.27
N TYR A 6 -10.03 3.12 -8.63
CA TYR A 6 -8.92 4.06 -8.72
C TYR A 6 -8.34 4.12 -10.13
N LEU A 7 -8.12 5.35 -10.61
CA LEU A 7 -7.32 5.59 -11.81
C LEU A 7 -5.84 5.59 -11.42
N LEU A 8 -5.08 4.67 -12.01
CA LEU A 8 -3.64 4.58 -11.81
C LEU A 8 -2.91 5.37 -12.91
N ASN A 9 -1.88 6.11 -12.52
CA ASN A 9 -0.96 6.69 -13.48
C ASN A 9 0.03 5.63 -14.00
N GLN A 10 0.80 5.98 -15.02
CA GLN A 10 1.76 5.10 -15.70
C GLN A 10 2.95 4.65 -14.85
N ARG A 11 3.11 5.18 -13.63
CA ARG A 11 4.20 4.85 -12.70
C ARG A 11 3.76 3.91 -11.57
N VAL A 12 2.50 3.49 -11.55
CA VAL A 12 1.94 2.62 -10.52
C VAL A 12 1.41 1.34 -11.15
N ALA A 13 1.76 0.20 -10.56
CA ALA A 13 1.20 -1.10 -10.90
C ALA A 13 0.31 -1.60 -9.75
N LYS A 14 -0.81 -2.23 -10.10
CA LYS A 14 -1.66 -2.94 -9.15
C LYS A 14 -1.23 -4.39 -9.04
N LEU A 15 -1.06 -4.87 -7.81
CA LEU A 15 -0.84 -6.28 -7.51
C LEU A 15 -2.14 -6.86 -6.95
N VAL A 16 -2.61 -7.94 -7.55
CA VAL A 16 -3.84 -8.65 -7.16
C VAL A 16 -3.51 -10.13 -7.01
N SER A 17 -4.05 -10.75 -5.98
CA SER A 17 -4.01 -12.20 -5.79
C SER A 17 -5.39 -12.70 -5.45
N ASP A 18 -5.80 -13.77 -6.13
CA ASP A 18 -7.05 -14.47 -5.85
C ASP A 18 -6.94 -15.38 -4.61
N GLU A 19 -5.71 -15.65 -4.13
CA GLU A 19 -5.47 -16.56 -3.01
C GLU A 19 -5.29 -15.83 -1.67
N SER A 20 -4.52 -14.73 -1.64
CA SER A 20 -4.27 -13.97 -0.40
C SER A 20 -3.80 -12.55 -0.71
N GLN A 21 -4.67 -11.57 -0.43
CA GLN A 21 -4.35 -10.16 -0.63
C GLN A 21 -3.41 -9.65 0.46
N ALA A 22 -3.55 -10.14 1.70
CA ALA A 22 -2.67 -9.79 2.80
C ALA A 22 -1.24 -10.27 2.54
N TYR A 23 -1.05 -11.51 2.06
CA TYR A 23 0.28 -12.03 1.74
C TYR A 23 0.99 -11.17 0.71
N VAL A 24 0.32 -10.80 -0.39
CA VAL A 24 0.90 -9.90 -1.39
C VAL A 24 1.30 -8.56 -0.78
N TYR A 25 0.41 -7.95 0.00
CA TYR A 25 0.70 -6.68 0.66
C TYR A 25 1.96 -6.76 1.54
N PHE A 26 2.00 -7.71 2.48
CA PHE A 26 3.11 -7.85 3.43
C PHE A 26 4.40 -8.31 2.75
N LEU A 27 4.33 -9.18 1.73
CA LEU A 27 5.49 -9.61 0.95
C LEU A 27 6.16 -8.40 0.30
N PHE A 28 5.41 -7.55 -0.42
CA PHE A 28 5.96 -6.39 -1.11
C PHE A 28 6.34 -5.23 -0.18
N ARG A 29 5.88 -5.25 1.08
CA ARG A 29 6.34 -4.33 2.14
C ARG A 29 7.54 -4.84 2.93
N SER A 30 7.87 -6.12 2.83
CA SER A 30 9.05 -6.68 3.47
C SER A 30 10.33 -6.03 2.95
N LYS A 31 11.32 -5.83 3.85
CA LYS A 31 12.63 -5.29 3.49
C LYS A 31 13.29 -6.10 2.38
N THR A 32 13.28 -7.43 2.51
CA THR A 32 13.87 -8.33 1.52
C THR A 32 13.26 -8.16 0.14
N MET A 33 11.92 -8.07 0.01
CA MET A 33 11.30 -7.85 -1.28
C MET A 33 11.61 -6.46 -1.83
N LYS A 34 11.54 -5.43 -0.98
CA LYS A 34 11.90 -4.06 -1.36
C LYS A 34 13.32 -3.99 -1.91
N ASP A 35 14.28 -4.59 -1.23
CA ASP A 35 15.69 -4.61 -1.64
C ASP A 35 15.87 -5.33 -2.98
N ARG A 36 15.16 -6.45 -3.20
CA ARG A 36 15.15 -7.15 -4.50
C ARG A 36 14.58 -6.28 -5.61
N MET A 37 13.48 -5.59 -5.36
CA MET A 37 12.85 -4.69 -6.33
C MET A 37 13.77 -3.50 -6.66
N VAL A 38 14.40 -2.91 -5.66
CA VAL A 38 15.38 -1.83 -5.84
C VAL A 38 16.62 -2.32 -6.60
N GLY A 39 17.04 -3.57 -6.41
CA GLY A 39 18.17 -4.18 -7.11
C GLY A 39 17.95 -4.38 -8.62
N ILE A 40 16.71 -4.65 -9.05
CA ILE A 40 16.35 -4.80 -10.47
C ILE A 40 15.91 -3.51 -11.15
N SER A 41 15.71 -2.44 -10.37
CA SER A 41 15.34 -1.14 -10.92
C SER A 41 16.51 -0.50 -11.69
N LYS A 42 16.18 0.20 -12.78
CA LYS A 42 17.16 0.85 -13.67
C LYS A 42 17.04 2.37 -13.60
N GLY A 43 18.13 3.06 -13.94
CA GLY A 43 18.23 4.52 -13.89
C GLY A 43 18.93 5.03 -12.64
N THR A 44 19.75 6.07 -12.80
CA THR A 44 20.61 6.63 -11.74
C THR A 44 19.91 7.72 -10.94
N ALA A 45 19.23 8.66 -11.61
CA ALA A 45 18.51 9.76 -10.97
C ALA A 45 17.10 9.36 -10.49
N GLN A 46 16.37 8.57 -11.29
CA GLN A 46 15.09 7.99 -10.89
C GLN A 46 15.11 6.49 -11.19
N LYS A 47 15.02 5.69 -10.14
CA LYS A 47 14.92 4.23 -10.25
C LYS A 47 13.55 3.86 -10.79
N ASN A 48 13.52 3.24 -11.97
CA ASN A 48 12.31 2.75 -12.62
C ASN A 48 12.28 1.23 -12.59
N LEU A 49 11.12 0.68 -12.25
CA LEU A 49 10.84 -0.74 -12.32
C LEU A 49 10.22 -1.07 -13.67
N SER A 50 10.83 -1.98 -14.42
CA SER A 50 10.21 -2.56 -15.62
C SER A 50 9.14 -3.57 -15.19
N PRO A 51 7.89 -3.48 -15.67
CA PRO A 51 6.86 -4.48 -15.41
C PRO A 51 7.29 -5.88 -15.86
N ILE A 52 8.01 -5.96 -16.98
CA ILE A 52 8.50 -7.22 -17.55
C ILE A 52 9.57 -7.85 -16.64
N GLU A 53 10.51 -7.07 -16.14
CA GLU A 53 11.58 -7.59 -15.26
C GLU A 53 11.03 -7.92 -13.87
N THR A 54 10.09 -7.11 -13.38
CA THR A 54 9.36 -7.35 -12.13
C THR A 54 8.58 -8.68 -12.20
N GLY A 55 7.86 -8.92 -13.29
CA GLY A 55 7.09 -10.15 -13.48
C GLY A 55 7.95 -11.42 -13.62
N LYS A 56 9.24 -11.28 -13.93
CA LYS A 56 10.20 -12.40 -13.98
C LYS A 56 10.79 -12.75 -12.62
N LEU A 57 10.53 -11.95 -11.58
CA LEU A 57 11.05 -12.19 -10.25
C LEU A 57 10.44 -13.48 -9.67
N LYS A 58 11.27 -14.49 -9.44
CA LYS A 58 10.81 -15.72 -8.77
C LYS A 58 10.56 -15.46 -7.28
N ILE A 59 9.36 -15.79 -6.82
CA ILE A 59 8.99 -15.73 -5.40
C ILE A 59 8.62 -17.14 -4.94
N LYS A 60 8.91 -17.45 -3.67
CA LYS A 60 8.50 -18.72 -3.08
C LYS A 60 7.05 -18.55 -2.64
N ILE A 61 6.15 -19.31 -3.25
CA ILE A 61 4.73 -19.33 -2.89
C ILE A 61 4.53 -20.44 -1.84
N PRO A 62 4.03 -20.12 -0.63
CA PRO A 62 3.69 -21.13 0.36
C PRO A 62 2.54 -22.02 -0.12
N PRO A 63 2.34 -23.21 0.47
CA PRO A 63 1.15 -24.02 0.22
C PRO A 63 -0.15 -23.26 0.57
N THR A 64 -1.23 -23.53 -0.16
CA THR A 64 -2.52 -22.82 -0.03
C THR A 64 -3.05 -22.81 1.41
N ASN A 65 -2.94 -23.92 2.15
CA ASN A 65 -3.40 -23.97 3.54
C ASN A 65 -2.65 -23.02 4.48
N ILE A 66 -1.36 -22.76 4.22
CA ILE A 66 -0.56 -21.79 4.98
C ILE A 66 -0.93 -20.36 4.55
N MET A 67 -1.16 -20.14 3.26
CA MET A 67 -1.63 -18.85 2.77
C MET A 67 -3.00 -18.49 3.34
N SER A 68 -3.94 -19.43 3.43
CA SER A 68 -5.25 -19.18 4.03
C SER A 68 -5.16 -18.82 5.52
N GLN A 69 -4.33 -19.52 6.29
CA GLN A 69 -4.09 -19.19 7.71
C GLN A 69 -3.42 -17.83 7.88
N PHE A 70 -2.50 -17.49 6.99
CA PHE A 70 -1.88 -16.17 6.99
C PHE A 70 -2.89 -15.09 6.63
N GLU A 71 -3.72 -15.29 5.61
CA GLU A 71 -4.78 -14.35 5.21
C GLU A 71 -5.72 -14.08 6.38
N GLU A 72 -6.23 -15.12 7.03
CA GLU A 72 -7.17 -15.00 8.16
C GLU A 72 -6.60 -14.13 9.29
N SER A 73 -5.33 -14.30 9.63
CA SER A 73 -4.68 -13.54 10.72
C SER A 73 -4.17 -12.16 10.29
N ALA A 74 -3.69 -12.01 9.06
CA ALA A 74 -3.04 -10.81 8.58
C ALA A 74 -4.02 -9.81 7.93
N MET A 75 -5.19 -10.27 7.48
CA MET A 75 -6.19 -9.40 6.85
C MET A 75 -6.74 -8.37 7.83
N ASP A 76 -6.95 -8.73 9.10
CA ASP A 76 -7.36 -7.78 10.14
C ASP A 76 -6.32 -6.67 10.35
N LEU A 77 -5.03 -7.03 10.35
CA LEU A 77 -3.94 -6.05 10.41
C LEU A 77 -3.96 -5.12 9.19
N LEU A 78 -4.17 -5.67 8.00
CA LEU A 78 -4.25 -4.89 6.77
C LEU A 78 -5.45 -3.93 6.80
N ASN A 79 -6.62 -4.40 7.23
CA ASN A 79 -7.82 -3.58 7.37
C ASN A 79 -7.62 -2.44 8.38
N MET A 80 -6.96 -2.70 9.52
CA MET A 80 -6.61 -1.66 10.48
C MET A 80 -5.65 -0.63 9.89
N ILE A 81 -4.63 -1.06 9.12
CA ILE A 81 -3.72 -0.14 8.44
C ILE A 81 -4.51 0.77 7.49
N VAL A 82 -5.41 0.21 6.69
CA VAL A 82 -6.23 0.96 5.75
C VAL A 82 -7.13 1.97 6.47
N SER A 83 -7.87 1.52 7.48
CA SER A 83 -8.77 2.40 8.26
C SER A 83 -8.01 3.53 8.96
N ASN A 84 -6.84 3.25 9.53
CA ASN A 84 -6.02 4.28 10.17
C ASN A 84 -5.51 5.33 9.16
N ASN A 85 -5.19 4.92 7.93
CA ASN A 85 -4.79 5.86 6.88
C ASN A 85 -5.96 6.76 6.44
N GLU A 86 -7.16 6.19 6.28
CA GLU A 86 -8.37 6.95 5.96
C GLU A 86 -8.69 7.97 7.06
N GLN A 87 -8.71 7.54 8.33
CA GLN A 87 -8.93 8.44 9.47
C GLN A 87 -7.86 9.54 9.54
N THR A 88 -6.59 9.20 9.29
CA THR A 88 -5.51 10.19 9.27
C THR A 88 -5.74 11.24 8.19
N GLN A 89 -6.21 10.84 7.00
CA GLN A 89 -6.51 11.75 5.90
C GLN A 89 -7.69 12.67 6.25
N ASP A 90 -8.74 12.14 6.85
CA ASP A 90 -9.91 12.92 7.27
C ASP A 90 -9.55 13.93 8.36
N LEU A 91 -8.83 13.50 9.39
CA LEU A 91 -8.36 14.37 10.47
C LEU A 91 -7.42 15.46 9.96
N THR A 92 -6.54 15.12 9.02
CA THR A 92 -5.63 16.10 8.37
C THR A 92 -6.43 17.14 7.61
N SER A 93 -7.43 16.72 6.83
CA SER A 93 -8.29 17.62 6.05
C SER A 93 -9.14 18.51 6.95
N LEU A 94 -9.68 17.95 8.04
CA LEU A 94 -10.42 18.69 9.05
C LEU A 94 -9.56 19.74 9.72
N ARG A 95 -8.35 19.38 10.16
CA ARG A 95 -7.36 20.31 10.72
C ARG A 95 -7.09 21.46 9.76
N ASP A 96 -6.81 21.16 8.50
CA ASP A 96 -6.46 22.17 7.49
C ASP A 96 -7.63 23.10 7.16
N SER A 97 -8.87 22.63 7.31
CA SER A 97 -10.09 23.44 7.17
C SER A 97 -10.40 24.30 8.40
N LEU A 98 -10.15 23.78 9.60
CA LEU A 98 -10.45 24.46 10.86
C LEU A 98 -9.37 25.47 11.25
N LEU A 99 -8.09 25.16 11.02
CA LEU A 99 -6.97 26.00 11.47
C LEU A 99 -7.05 27.45 10.94
N PRO A 100 -7.38 27.72 9.66
CA PRO A 100 -7.56 29.09 9.18
C PRO A 100 -8.75 29.82 9.83
N LYS A 101 -9.83 29.07 10.13
CA LYS A 101 -11.04 29.63 10.78
C LYS A 101 -10.78 29.97 12.24
N LEU A 102 -10.01 29.14 12.93
CA LEU A 102 -9.55 29.37 14.29
C LEU A 102 -8.63 30.60 14.34
N ILE A 103 -7.63 30.68 13.46
CA ILE A 103 -6.71 31.83 13.39
C ILE A 103 -7.43 33.14 13.06
N SER A 104 -8.47 33.09 12.21
CA SER A 104 -9.27 34.28 11.86
C SER A 104 -10.32 34.65 12.92
N GLY A 105 -10.40 33.93 14.04
CA GLY A 105 -11.39 34.18 15.11
C GLY A 105 -12.83 33.87 14.69
N LYS A 106 -13.05 33.14 13.59
CA LYS A 106 -14.39 32.72 13.13
C LYS A 106 -14.94 31.54 13.92
N ILE A 107 -14.08 30.83 14.64
CA ILE A 107 -14.41 29.71 15.53
C ILE A 107 -13.59 29.93 16.81
N GLU A 108 -14.20 29.71 17.96
CA GLU A 108 -13.57 29.77 19.29
C GLU A 108 -13.58 28.37 19.93
N ILE A 109 -12.67 28.13 20.89
CA ILE A 109 -12.52 26.85 21.62
C ILE A 109 -13.28 26.93 22.93
#